data_AF-A0A3C1P3I9-F1
#
_entry.id   AF-A0A3C1P3I9-F1
#
_cell.length_a   1.000
_cell.length_b   1.000
_cell.length_c   1.000
_cell.angle_alpha   90.00
_cell.angle_beta   90.00
_cell.angle_gamma   90.00
#
_symmetry.space_group_name_H-M   'P 1'
#
loop_
_entity.id
_entity.type
_entity.pdbx_description
1 polymer ?
#
loop_
_entity_poly.entity_id
_entity_poly.type
_entity_poly.pdbx_seq_one_letter_code
_entity_poly.pdbx_strand_id
1 'polypeptide(L)'
;GLLKAGRLAAWTVALVLVNQIAYLFIIRLAAQANVNASATDMVAAGITTYQKAHLVFMLPHSVITISIVTALLPSLARVAHAGLLHDVGRDIARAMRSVSVLIVPIAAILAVNGAAISVLLFGYGAATPEQAAVMGVIVSVFMIGLPAFTLFYVLLRGFYALED
;
A
#
# COMPACT_ATOMS: atom_id res chain seq x y z
N GLY A 1 23.10 26.35 -9.43
CA GLY A 1 21.64 26.22 -9.27
C GLY A 1 21.05 25.20 -10.22
N LEU A 2 20.98 25.51 -11.51
CA LEU A 2 20.24 24.73 -12.52
C LEU A 2 20.75 23.30 -12.74
N LEU A 3 22.07 23.07 -12.74
CA LEU A 3 22.64 21.73 -12.92
C LEU A 3 22.35 20.79 -11.74
N LYS A 4 22.31 21.31 -10.50
CA LYS A 4 22.00 20.51 -9.29
C LYS A 4 20.52 20.16 -9.24
N ALA A 5 19.64 21.09 -9.61
CA ALA A 5 18.20 20.86 -9.74
C ALA A 5 17.88 19.86 -10.87
N GLY A 6 18.53 19.99 -12.03
CA GLY A 6 18.36 19.08 -13.16
C GLY A 6 18.77 17.64 -12.83
N ARG A 7 19.87 17.46 -12.08
CA ARG A 7 20.30 16.13 -11.61
C ARG A 7 19.30 15.51 -10.63
N LEU A 8 18.74 16.29 -9.71
CA LEU A 8 17.75 15.79 -8.75
C LEU A 8 16.46 15.37 -9.47
N ALA A 9 15.98 16.19 -10.40
CA ALA A 9 14.82 15.87 -11.23
C ALA A 9 15.04 14.59 -12.07
N ALA A 10 16.22 14.42 -12.66
CA ALA A 10 16.55 13.21 -13.41
C ALA A 10 16.49 11.95 -12.53
N TRP A 11 16.99 12.02 -11.29
CA TRP A 11 16.88 10.91 -10.34
C TRP A 11 15.44 10.59 -9.95
N THR A 12 14.60 11.61 -9.71
CA THR A 12 13.18 11.41 -9.44
C THR A 12 12.47 10.76 -10.63
N VAL A 13 12.74 11.21 -11.86
CA VAL A 13 12.17 10.61 -13.08
C VAL A 13 12.64 9.16 -13.24
N ALA A 14 13.92 8.87 -13.01
CA ALA A 14 14.46 7.52 -13.07
C ALA A 14 13.77 6.59 -12.04
N LEU A 15 13.59 7.06 -10.80
CA LEU A 15 12.85 6.34 -9.75
C LEU A 15 11.40 6.05 -10.17
N VAL A 16 10.71 7.03 -10.76
CA VAL A 16 9.35 6.86 -11.27
C VAL A 16 9.32 5.82 -12.39
N LEU A 17 10.26 5.88 -13.34
CA LEU A 17 10.33 4.93 -14.46
C LEU A 17 10.54 3.49 -13.98
N VAL A 18 11.41 3.28 -12.99
CA VAL A 18 11.60 1.95 -12.38
C VAL A 18 10.29 1.43 -11.78
N ASN A 19 9.56 2.27 -11.04
CA ASN A 19 8.25 1.91 -10.48
C ASN A 19 7.22 1.61 -11.59
N GLN A 20 7.21 2.38 -12.68
CA GLN A 20 6.32 2.14 -13.81
C GLN A 20 6.63 0.82 -14.52
N ILE A 21 7.91 0.49 -14.72
CA ILE A 21 8.33 -0.79 -15.31
C ILE A 21 7.88 -1.96 -14.42
N ALA A 22 8.10 -1.87 -13.10
CA ALA A 22 7.61 -2.88 -12.17
C ALA A 22 6.08 -3.05 -12.26
N TYR A 23 5.34 -1.95 -12.34
CA TYR A 23 3.89 -1.97 -12.50
C TYR A 23 3.45 -2.61 -13.83
N LEU A 24 4.18 -2.37 -14.94
CA LEU A 24 3.92 -3.02 -16.21
C LEU A 24 4.06 -4.55 -16.12
N PHE A 25 5.05 -5.06 -15.38
CA PHE A 25 5.19 -6.49 -15.13
C PHE A 25 3.99 -7.06 -14.39
N ILE A 26 3.48 -6.35 -13.37
CA ILE A 26 2.28 -6.75 -12.63
C ILE A 26 1.06 -6.79 -13.57
N ILE A 27 0.87 -5.76 -14.41
CA ILE A 27 -0.24 -5.74 -15.38
C ILE A 27 -0.14 -6.92 -16.35
N ARG A 28 1.06 -7.20 -16.87
CA ARG A 28 1.28 -8.32 -17.79
C ARG A 28 0.98 -9.65 -17.14
N LEU A 29 1.42 -9.86 -15.90
CA LEU A 29 1.16 -11.07 -15.13
C LEU A 29 -0.34 -11.24 -14.84
N ALA A 30 -1.01 -10.18 -14.42
CA ALA A 30 -2.45 -10.20 -14.18
C ALA A 30 -3.26 -10.41 -15.48
N ALA A 31 -2.86 -9.80 -16.58
CA ALA A 31 -3.49 -10.03 -17.88
C ALA A 31 -3.32 -11.49 -18.34
N GLN A 32 -2.14 -12.08 -18.11
CA GLN A 32 -1.88 -13.48 -18.42
C GLN A 32 -2.79 -14.43 -17.62
N ALA A 33 -3.17 -14.08 -16.39
CA ALA A 33 -4.11 -14.88 -15.59
C ALA A 33 -5.48 -15.04 -16.27
N ASN A 34 -5.98 -14.01 -16.96
CA ASN A 34 -7.21 -14.11 -17.75
C ASN A 34 -7.04 -15.02 -18.96
N VAL A 35 -5.91 -14.92 -19.67
CA VAL A 35 -5.61 -15.77 -20.83
C VAL A 35 -5.56 -17.23 -20.43
N ASN A 36 -4.88 -17.54 -19.32
CA ASN A 36 -4.78 -18.90 -18.80
C ASN A 36 -6.15 -19.42 -18.36
N ALA A 37 -6.95 -18.59 -17.68
CA ALA A 37 -8.29 -18.96 -17.23
C ALA A 37 -9.21 -19.35 -18.39
N SER A 38 -9.14 -18.65 -19.52
CA SER A 38 -9.88 -18.99 -20.74
C SER A 38 -9.43 -20.30 -21.40
N ALA A 39 -8.22 -20.78 -21.13
CA ALA A 39 -7.69 -22.02 -21.69
C ALA A 39 -7.95 -23.26 -20.81
N THR A 40 -8.30 -23.07 -19.53
CA THR A 40 -8.39 -24.16 -18.54
C THR A 40 -9.69 -24.13 -17.73
N ASP A 41 -10.74 -23.46 -18.20
CA ASP A 41 -12.03 -23.28 -17.51
C ASP A 41 -11.92 -22.82 -16.04
N MET A 42 -10.84 -22.11 -15.70
CA MET A 42 -10.66 -21.54 -14.36
C MET A 42 -11.39 -20.20 -14.25
N VAL A 43 -11.67 -19.79 -13.01
CA VAL A 43 -12.24 -18.48 -12.73
C VAL A 43 -11.26 -17.37 -13.14
N ALA A 44 -11.70 -16.48 -14.03
CA ALA A 44 -10.88 -15.35 -14.49
C ALA A 44 -10.56 -14.37 -13.36
N ALA A 45 -9.27 -14.11 -13.13
CA ALA A 45 -8.77 -13.29 -12.02
C ALA A 45 -7.67 -12.30 -12.48
N GLY A 46 -7.94 -11.58 -13.56
CA GLY A 46 -6.96 -10.67 -14.15
C GLY A 46 -6.91 -9.28 -13.52
N ILE A 47 -6.55 -8.28 -14.33
CA ILE A 47 -6.19 -6.94 -13.84
C ILE A 47 -7.28 -6.27 -12.99
N THR A 48 -8.56 -6.43 -13.34
CA THR A 48 -9.67 -5.86 -12.58
C THR A 48 -9.76 -6.46 -11.17
N THR A 49 -9.54 -7.77 -11.05
CA THR A 49 -9.51 -8.48 -9.77
C THR A 49 -8.35 -7.99 -8.90
N TYR A 50 -7.16 -7.86 -9.50
CA TYR A 50 -5.99 -7.28 -8.83
C TYR A 50 -6.26 -5.85 -8.32
N GLN A 51 -6.82 -4.98 -9.17
CA GLN A 51 -7.10 -3.58 -8.83
C GLN A 51 -8.13 -3.46 -7.70
N LYS A 52 -9.20 -4.26 -7.73
CA LYS A 52 -10.19 -4.30 -6.64
C LYS A 52 -9.59 -4.80 -5.34
N ALA A 53 -8.77 -5.86 -5.37
CA ALA A 53 -8.04 -6.32 -4.18
C ALA A 53 -7.09 -5.24 -3.65
N HIS A 54 -6.44 -4.49 -4.54
CA HIS A 54 -5.55 -3.39 -4.16
C HIS A 54 -6.30 -2.22 -3.49
N LEU A 55 -7.54 -1.93 -3.90
CA LEU A 55 -8.39 -0.96 -3.20
C LEU A 55 -8.65 -1.37 -1.76
N VAL A 56 -8.97 -2.66 -1.53
CA VAL A 56 -9.16 -3.21 -0.17
C VAL A 56 -7.87 -3.09 0.64
N PHE A 57 -6.71 -3.34 0.03
CA PHE A 57 -5.41 -3.16 0.67
C PHE A 57 -5.11 -1.72 1.05
N MET A 58 -5.39 -0.77 0.16
CA MET A 58 -5.13 0.65 0.39
C MET A 58 -6.08 1.27 1.41
N LEU A 59 -7.28 0.72 1.60
CA LEU A 59 -8.31 1.35 2.43
C LEU A 59 -7.90 1.53 3.90
N PRO A 60 -7.41 0.50 4.64
CA PRO A 60 -6.91 0.70 6.00
C PRO A 60 -5.71 1.65 6.04
N HIS A 61 -4.81 1.53 5.06
CA HIS A 61 -3.61 2.35 4.99
C HIS A 61 -3.96 3.84 4.85
N SER A 62 -4.78 4.19 3.86
CA SER A 62 -5.17 5.57 3.57
C SER A 62 -5.94 6.21 4.72
N VAL A 63 -6.82 5.47 5.38
CA VAL A 63 -7.63 6.02 6.50
C VAL A 63 -6.78 6.21 7.76
N ILE A 64 -5.94 5.22 8.11
CA ILE A 64 -5.27 5.20 9.41
C ILE A 64 -3.87 5.83 9.32
N THR A 65 -3.07 5.37 8.37
CA THR A 65 -1.65 5.74 8.26
C THR A 65 -1.51 7.20 7.86
N ILE A 66 -2.18 7.61 6.78
CA ILE A 66 -2.08 8.99 6.29
C ILE A 66 -2.61 9.97 7.34
N SER A 67 -3.73 9.66 8.00
CA SER A 67 -4.30 10.50 9.07
C SER A 67 -3.33 10.69 10.24
N ILE A 68 -2.73 9.61 10.75
CA ILE A 68 -1.76 9.69 11.85
C ILE A 68 -0.52 10.48 11.43
N VAL A 69 0.03 10.18 10.26
CA VAL A 69 1.20 10.89 9.72
C VAL A 69 0.92 12.39 9.54
N THR A 70 -0.28 12.74 9.06
CA THR A 70 -0.70 14.13 8.88
C THR A 70 -0.81 14.86 10.22
N ALA A 71 -1.35 14.19 11.25
CA ALA A 71 -1.44 14.74 12.60
C ALA A 71 -0.06 14.92 13.28
N LEU A 72 0.94 14.11 12.90
CA LEU A 72 2.28 14.15 13.48
C LEU A 72 3.22 15.16 12.79
N LEU A 73 2.92 15.55 11.55
CA LEU A 73 3.77 16.42 10.76
C LEU A 73 4.12 17.74 11.47
N PRO A 74 3.19 18.46 12.14
CA PRO A 74 3.52 19.69 12.86
C PRO A 74 4.47 19.48 14.04
N SER A 75 4.37 18.33 14.72
CA SER A 75 5.26 17.98 15.84
C SER A 75 6.67 17.69 15.33
N LEU A 76 6.76 16.83 14.30
CA LEU A 76 8.03 16.42 13.71
C LEU A 76 8.81 17.61 13.17
N ALA A 77 8.16 18.53 12.44
CA ALA A 77 8.81 19.72 11.90
C ALA A 77 9.40 20.63 13.00
N ARG A 78 8.67 20.80 14.12
CA ARG A 78 9.14 21.61 15.26
C ARG A 78 10.41 21.03 15.90
N VAL A 79 10.42 19.72 16.12
CA VAL A 79 11.51 19.00 16.79
C VAL A 79 12.73 18.87 15.86
N ALA A 80 12.49 18.66 14.56
CA ALA A 80 13.53 18.64 13.53
C ALA A 80 14.23 20.00 13.42
N HIS A 81 13.47 21.10 13.37
CA HIS A 81 14.02 22.45 13.32
C HIS A 81 14.85 22.82 14.57
N ALA A 82 14.51 22.24 15.72
CA ALA A 82 15.27 22.39 16.97
C ALA A 82 16.55 21.53 17.02
N GLY A 83 16.84 20.72 16.00
CA GLY A 83 18.01 19.83 15.95
C GLY A 83 17.94 18.63 16.89
N LEU A 84 16.77 18.33 17.45
CA LEU A 84 16.57 17.27 18.46
C LEU A 84 16.30 15.91 17.79
N LEU A 85 17.28 15.38 17.07
CA LEU A 85 17.12 14.15 16.25
C LEU A 85 16.65 12.93 17.06
N HIS A 86 17.06 12.82 18.32
CA HIS A 86 16.61 11.73 19.20
C HIS A 86 15.10 11.81 19.47
N ASP A 87 14.56 13.01 19.62
CA ASP A 87 13.14 13.24 19.84
C ASP A 87 12.33 12.97 18.56
N VAL A 88 12.87 13.32 17.38
CA VAL A 88 12.29 12.94 16.08
C VAL A 88 12.14 11.42 15.96
N GLY A 89 13.21 10.68 16.25
CA GLY A 89 13.18 9.21 16.24
C GLY A 89 12.15 8.64 17.22
N ARG A 90 11.99 9.25 18.40
CA ARG A 90 10.99 8.85 19.40
C ARG A 90 9.57 9.06 18.90
N ASP A 91 9.30 10.20 18.25
CA ASP A 91 7.97 10.51 17.72
C ASP A 91 7.60 9.59 16.55
N ILE A 92 8.55 9.30 15.65
CA ILE A 92 8.36 8.31 14.58
C ILE A 92 8.09 6.91 15.16
N ALA A 93 8.87 6.47 16.16
CA ALA A 93 8.66 5.16 16.78
C ALA A 93 7.28 5.06 17.47
N ARG A 94 6.81 6.14 18.12
CA ARG A 94 5.46 6.23 18.69
C ARG A 94 4.41 6.14 17.59
N ALA A 95 4.59 6.85 16.48
CA ALA A 95 3.72 6.80 15.32
C ALA A 95 3.58 5.37 14.78
N MET A 96 4.71 4.71 14.53
CA MET A 96 4.78 3.34 14.03
C MET A 96 4.04 2.37 14.96
N ARG A 97 4.23 2.51 16.28
CA ARG A 97 3.50 1.69 17.27
C ARG A 97 2.00 1.96 17.24
N SER A 98 1.59 3.23 17.23
CA SER A 98 0.17 3.61 17.18
C SER A 98 -0.53 3.08 15.93
N VAL A 99 0.10 3.23 14.75
CA VAL A 99 -0.44 2.72 13.49
C VAL A 99 -0.48 1.19 13.51
N SER A 100 0.57 0.53 14.01
CA SER A 100 0.63 -0.94 14.06
C SER A 100 -0.47 -1.55 14.91
N VAL A 101 -0.81 -0.94 16.06
CA VAL A 101 -1.89 -1.40 16.94
C VAL A 101 -3.24 -1.47 16.21
N LEU A 102 -3.45 -0.62 15.20
CA LEU A 102 -4.67 -0.61 14.40
C LEU A 102 -4.56 -1.45 13.12
N ILE A 103 -3.43 -1.35 12.42
CA ILE A 103 -3.24 -2.00 11.11
C ILE A 103 -3.02 -3.51 11.24
N VAL A 104 -2.28 -3.97 12.23
CA VAL A 104 -2.01 -5.41 12.42
C VAL A 104 -3.29 -6.23 12.63
N PRO A 105 -4.24 -5.86 13.52
CA PRO A 105 -5.47 -6.64 13.67
C PRO A 105 -6.35 -6.56 12.42
N ILE A 106 -6.42 -5.40 11.74
CA ILE A 106 -7.17 -5.27 10.48
C ILE A 106 -6.59 -6.18 9.40
N ALA A 107 -5.26 -6.17 9.24
CA ALA A 107 -4.55 -7.04 8.33
C ALA A 107 -4.80 -8.52 8.66
N ALA A 108 -4.75 -8.91 9.94
CA ALA A 108 -5.02 -10.28 10.37
C ALA A 108 -6.47 -10.72 10.05
N ILE A 109 -7.46 -9.87 10.34
CA ILE A 109 -8.87 -10.16 10.07
C ILE A 109 -9.10 -10.33 8.57
N LEU A 110 -8.59 -9.41 7.74
CA LEU A 110 -8.71 -9.47 6.29
C LEU A 110 -7.87 -10.59 5.68
N ALA A 111 -6.74 -10.96 6.29
CA ALA A 111 -5.91 -12.09 5.86
C ALA A 111 -6.68 -13.41 6.01
N VAL A 112 -7.35 -13.61 7.15
CA VAL A 112 -8.11 -14.83 7.43
C VAL A 112 -9.46 -14.85 6.69
N ASN A 113 -10.14 -13.70 6.61
CA ASN A 113 -11.52 -13.62 6.10
C ASN A 113 -11.61 -13.00 4.69
N GLY A 114 -10.50 -12.91 3.96
CA GLY A 114 -10.41 -12.21 2.67
C GLY A 114 -11.46 -12.67 1.67
N ALA A 115 -11.67 -13.99 1.53
CA ALA A 115 -12.70 -14.59 0.68
C ALA A 115 -14.11 -14.14 1.06
N ALA A 116 -14.50 -14.32 2.33
CA ALA A 116 -15.84 -13.96 2.80
C ALA A 116 -16.13 -12.46 2.66
N ILE A 117 -15.17 -11.62 3.03
CA ILE A 117 -15.28 -10.15 2.90
C ILE A 117 -15.37 -9.75 1.43
N SER A 118 -14.61 -10.39 0.54
CA SER A 118 -14.64 -10.06 -0.88
C SER A 118 -15.94 -10.47 -1.55
N VAL A 119 -16.50 -11.63 -1.21
CA VAL A 119 -17.85 -12.04 -1.65
C VAL A 119 -18.90 -11.05 -1.16
N LEU A 120 -18.83 -10.62 0.10
CA LEU A 120 -19.76 -9.65 0.67
C LEU A 120 -19.68 -8.27 -0.02
N LEU A 121 -18.48 -7.83 -0.41
CA LEU A 121 -18.29 -6.51 -1.01
C LEU A 121 -18.50 -6.50 -2.54
N PHE A 122 -18.20 -7.61 -3.21
CA PHE A 122 -18.04 -7.63 -4.67
C PHE A 122 -18.66 -8.84 -5.36
N GLY A 123 -19.34 -9.75 -4.65
CA GLY A 123 -19.99 -10.94 -5.22
C GLY A 123 -21.32 -10.68 -5.92
N TYR A 124 -21.59 -9.43 -6.31
CA TYR A 124 -22.87 -9.00 -6.88
C TYR A 124 -22.66 -8.20 -8.17
N GLY A 125 -23.69 -8.20 -9.04
CA GLY A 125 -23.71 -7.41 -10.27
C GLY A 125 -22.76 -7.96 -11.33
N ALA A 126 -21.71 -7.21 -11.66
CA ALA A 126 -20.77 -7.53 -12.74
C ALA A 126 -19.75 -8.64 -12.38
N ALA A 127 -19.74 -9.12 -11.14
CA ALA A 127 -18.89 -10.22 -10.71
C ALA A 127 -19.73 -11.29 -10.01
N THR A 128 -19.32 -12.55 -10.15
CA THR A 128 -19.94 -13.69 -9.46
C THR A 128 -19.35 -13.89 -8.06
N PRO A 129 -20.05 -14.58 -7.15
CA PRO A 129 -19.50 -14.97 -5.86
C PRO A 129 -18.17 -15.75 -5.98
N GLU A 130 -18.02 -16.60 -6.98
CA GLU A 130 -16.79 -17.38 -7.20
C GLU A 130 -15.62 -16.46 -7.60
N GLN A 131 -15.85 -15.50 -8.50
CA GLN A 131 -14.86 -14.48 -8.86
C GLN A 131 -14.46 -13.63 -7.67
N ALA A 132 -15.42 -13.26 -6.83
CA ALA A 132 -15.18 -12.49 -5.62
C ALA A 132 -14.42 -13.32 -4.55
N ALA A 133 -14.65 -14.63 -4.44
CA ALA A 133 -13.89 -15.49 -3.55
C ALA A 133 -12.42 -15.59 -3.97
N VAL A 134 -12.12 -15.72 -5.27
CA VAL A 134 -10.74 -15.73 -5.79
C VAL A 134 -10.05 -14.39 -5.53
N MET A 135 -10.76 -13.27 -5.71
CA MET A 135 -10.25 -11.96 -5.33
C MET A 135 -9.88 -11.89 -3.85
N GLY A 136 -10.69 -12.50 -2.99
CA GLY A 136 -10.43 -12.52 -1.56
C GLY A 136 -9.17 -13.29 -1.17
N VAL A 137 -8.76 -14.28 -1.97
CA VAL A 137 -7.44 -14.91 -1.80
C VAL A 137 -6.33 -13.90 -2.08
N ILE A 138 -6.47 -13.06 -3.11
CA ILE A 138 -5.49 -12.00 -3.43
C ILE A 138 -5.46 -10.96 -2.29
N VAL A 139 -6.62 -10.57 -1.76
CA VAL A 139 -6.71 -9.70 -0.57
C VAL A 139 -5.95 -10.32 0.59
N SER A 140 -6.18 -11.61 0.87
CA SER A 140 -5.50 -12.32 1.96
C SER A 140 -3.98 -12.27 1.82
N VAL A 141 -3.45 -12.46 0.61
CA VAL A 141 -2.01 -12.36 0.34
C VAL A 141 -1.50 -10.94 0.51
N PHE A 142 -2.22 -9.93 0.03
CA PHE A 142 -1.85 -8.52 0.20
C PHE A 142 -1.78 -8.10 1.67
N MET A 143 -2.68 -8.63 2.52
CA MET A 143 -2.72 -8.26 3.93
C MET A 143 -1.44 -8.64 4.68
N ILE A 144 -0.69 -9.66 4.23
CA ILE A 144 0.61 -10.01 4.82
C ILE A 144 1.61 -8.86 4.65
N GLY A 145 1.55 -8.14 3.52
CA GLY A 145 2.43 -7.00 3.22
C GLY A 145 1.99 -5.68 3.85
N LEU A 146 0.74 -5.57 4.33
CA LEU A 146 0.16 -4.29 4.77
C LEU A 146 0.89 -3.65 5.97
N PRO A 147 1.29 -4.40 7.02
CA PRO A 147 2.05 -3.83 8.13
C PRO A 147 3.40 -3.28 7.68
N ALA A 148 4.16 -4.05 6.89
CA ALA A 148 5.48 -3.65 6.41
C ALA A 148 5.40 -2.40 5.52
N PHE A 149 4.46 -2.39 4.56
CA PHE A 149 4.20 -1.24 3.70
C PHE A 149 3.88 0.02 4.50
N THR A 150 3.01 -0.12 5.49
CA THR A 150 2.59 0.99 6.35
C THR A 150 3.75 1.55 7.19
N LEU A 151 4.54 0.67 7.80
CA LEU A 151 5.71 1.10 8.59
C LEU A 151 6.77 1.78 7.73
N PHE A 152 7.03 1.24 6.54
CA PHE A 152 7.92 1.84 5.57
C PHE A 152 7.47 3.26 5.19
N TYR A 153 6.17 3.45 4.95
CA TYR A 153 5.62 4.78 4.64
C TYR A 153 5.81 5.79 5.77
N VAL A 154 5.55 5.39 7.02
CA VAL A 154 5.74 6.25 8.21
C VAL A 154 7.21 6.65 8.35
N LEU A 155 8.13 5.70 8.20
CA LEU A 155 9.58 5.95 8.24
C LEU A 155 10.01 6.92 7.14
N LEU A 156 9.57 6.68 5.90
CA LEU A 156 9.92 7.51 4.76
C LEU A 156 9.43 8.95 4.94
N ARG A 157 8.20 9.13 5.44
CA ARG A 157 7.68 10.48 5.71
C ARG A 157 8.43 11.16 6.85
N GLY A 158 8.78 10.41 7.89
CA GLY A 158 9.61 10.92 8.98
C GLY A 158 10.99 11.37 8.51
N PHE A 159 11.60 10.63 7.58
CA PHE A 159 12.87 11.01 6.95
C PHE A 159 12.75 12.28 6.12
N TYR A 160 11.71 12.41 5.29
CA TYR A 160 11.50 13.64 4.51
C TYR A 160 11.25 14.87 5.38
N ALA A 161 10.61 14.72 6.54
CA ALA A 161 10.45 15.81 7.50
C ALA A 161 11.76 16.28 8.16
N LEU A 162 12.88 15.58 7.95
CA LEU A 162 14.23 16.05 8.34
C LEU A 162 14.91 16.85 7.22
N GLU A 163 14.50 16.66 5.96
CA GLU A 163 15.04 17.39 4.81
C GLU A 163 14.31 18.72 4.55
N ASP A 164 13.05 18.83 5.03
CA ASP A 164 12.21 20.04 5.02
C ASP A 164 12.46 20.94 6.24
#